data_AF-A0A0Q4D3R7-F1
#
_entry.id   AF-A0A0Q4D3R7-F1
#
_cell.length_a   1.000
_cell.length_b   1.000
_cell.length_c   1.000
_cell.angle_alpha   90.00
_cell.angle_beta   90.00
_cell.angle_gamma   90.00
#
_symmetry.space_group_name_H-M   'P 1'
#
loop_
_entity.id
_entity.type
_entity.pdbx_description
1 polymer ?
#
loop_
_entity_poly.entity_id
_entity_poly.type
_entity_poly.pdbx_seq_one_letter_code
_entity_poly.pdbx_strand_id
1 'polypeptide(L)'
;MGLRSATYLALGGFLPLARGEDARLVDDAARAGLRVRRDAASIVHTSDRRIGRVLGGLATNLCALDRDGLGAVSVAHPADQLWQYRLHAVARDAFGSGDFARMSAAIGLDADHLLGVARDCPNAEAFAMRVVPVPPGGMRHIPFVAAEAALALLTASPAAAA
;
A
#
# COMPACT_ATOMS: atom_id res chain seq x y z
N MET A 1 7.58 11.49 -6.57
CA MET A 1 7.59 11.51 -5.10
C MET A 1 8.41 12.71 -4.64
N GLY A 2 7.97 13.41 -3.60
CA GLY A 2 8.72 14.50 -2.99
C GLY A 2 8.67 14.41 -1.48
N LEU A 3 9.81 14.61 -0.81
CA LEU A 3 9.91 14.69 0.64
C LEU A 3 11.04 15.63 1.05
N ARG A 4 10.99 16.11 2.30
CA ARG A 4 12.06 16.95 2.86
C ARG A 4 13.35 16.11 3.01
N SER A 5 14.50 16.69 2.69
CA SER A 5 15.80 16.01 2.79
C SER A 5 16.07 15.43 4.19
N ALA A 6 15.78 16.19 5.25
CA ALA A 6 15.92 15.71 6.62
C ALA A 6 15.04 14.47 6.91
N THR A 7 13.85 14.40 6.33
CA THR A 7 12.96 13.23 6.44
C THR A 7 13.52 12.03 5.67
N TYR A 8 14.12 12.26 4.49
CA TYR A 8 14.75 11.19 3.71
C TYR A 8 15.88 10.53 4.49
N LEU A 9 16.75 11.36 5.09
CA LEU A 9 17.86 10.89 5.92
C LEU A 9 17.37 10.19 7.19
N ALA A 10 16.33 10.71 7.84
CA ALA A 10 15.74 10.09 9.03
C ALA A 10 15.12 8.71 8.75
N LEU A 11 14.61 8.48 7.53
CA LEU A 11 14.09 7.18 7.09
C LEU A 11 15.20 6.23 6.60
N GLY A 12 16.47 6.66 6.59
CA GLY A 12 17.59 5.85 6.08
C GLY A 12 17.78 5.89 4.56
N GLY A 13 16.98 6.69 3.85
CA GLY A 13 17.04 6.83 2.40
C GLY A 13 16.64 5.57 1.62
N PHE A 14 17.02 5.51 0.35
CA PHE A 14 16.79 4.32 -0.47
C PHE A 14 17.73 3.18 -0.08
N LEU A 15 17.13 2.07 0.31
CA LEU A 15 17.84 0.82 0.51
C LEU A 15 18.29 0.26 -0.86
N PRO A 16 19.42 -0.48 -0.91
CA PRO A 16 19.94 -1.07 -2.14
C PRO A 16 19.11 -2.31 -2.54
N LEU A 17 17.84 -2.11 -2.87
CA LEU A 17 16.92 -3.16 -3.33
C LEU A 17 17.02 -3.30 -4.85
N ALA A 18 16.84 -4.52 -5.34
CA ALA A 18 16.80 -4.78 -6.79
C ALA A 18 15.58 -4.12 -7.46
N ARG A 19 14.48 -3.95 -6.72
CA ARG A 19 13.24 -3.31 -7.17
C ARG A 19 12.40 -2.84 -5.97
N GLY A 20 11.61 -1.78 -6.17
CA GLY A 20 10.60 -1.33 -5.21
C GLY A 20 11.17 -0.55 -4.03
N GLU A 21 12.34 0.09 -4.19
CA GLU A 21 12.95 0.96 -3.20
C GLU A 21 12.06 2.16 -2.84
N ASP A 22 11.31 2.67 -3.81
CA ASP A 22 10.36 3.77 -3.62
C ASP A 22 9.12 3.34 -2.83
N ALA A 23 8.53 2.19 -3.16
CA ALA A 23 7.43 1.60 -2.42
C ALA A 23 7.84 1.31 -0.98
N ARG A 24 9.04 0.75 -0.77
CA ARG A 24 9.58 0.50 0.57
C ARG A 24 9.74 1.77 1.39
N LEU A 25 10.30 2.83 0.80
CA LEU A 25 10.46 4.12 1.48
C LEU A 25 9.10 4.72 1.88
N VAL A 26 8.08 4.57 1.03
CA VAL A 26 6.71 5.01 1.34
C VAL A 26 6.11 4.23 2.51
N ASP A 27 6.31 2.91 2.55
CA ASP A 27 5.84 2.07 3.66
C ASP A 27 6.55 2.40 4.96
N ASP A 28 7.87 2.59 4.92
CA ASP A 28 8.68 2.98 6.08
C ASP A 28 8.25 4.36 6.60
N ALA A 29 7.94 5.31 5.70
CA ALA A 29 7.39 6.61 6.06
C ALA A 29 6.04 6.48 6.80
N ALA A 30 5.13 5.64 6.30
CA ALA A 30 3.84 5.41 6.94
C ALA A 30 4.00 4.71 8.31
N ARG A 31 4.90 3.71 8.43
CA ARG A 31 5.24 3.04 9.70
C ARG A 31 5.90 3.96 10.72
N ALA A 32 6.59 5.00 10.27
CA ALA A 32 7.11 6.08 11.10
C ALA A 32 6.04 7.13 11.47
N GLY A 33 4.81 6.97 10.99
CA GLY A 33 3.70 7.88 11.26
C GLY A 33 3.70 9.15 10.40
N LEU A 34 4.47 9.19 9.31
CA LEU A 34 4.45 10.31 8.40
C LEU A 34 3.22 10.24 7.50
N ARG A 35 2.68 11.41 7.14
CA ARG A 35 1.55 11.49 6.22
C ARG A 35 2.01 11.26 4.78
N VAL A 36 1.63 10.14 4.19
CA VAL A 36 1.81 9.85 2.77
C VAL A 36 0.58 10.36 2.00
N ARG A 37 0.76 11.41 1.20
CA ARG A 37 -0.32 11.94 0.34
C ARG A 37 -0.17 11.41 -1.09
N ARG A 38 -1.24 10.80 -1.60
CA ARG A 38 -1.43 10.49 -3.02
C ARG A 38 -2.45 11.48 -3.56
N ASP A 39 -2.06 12.31 -4.52
CA ASP A 39 -2.85 13.44 -5.00
C ASP A 39 -2.93 13.40 -6.53
N ALA A 40 -4.14 13.30 -7.08
CA ALA A 40 -4.38 13.23 -8.52
C ALA A 40 -3.97 14.52 -9.26
N ALA A 41 -3.89 15.65 -8.56
CA ALA A 41 -3.39 16.89 -9.13
C ALA A 41 -1.85 16.90 -9.27
N SER A 42 -1.14 15.98 -8.61
CA SER A 42 0.32 15.85 -8.72
C SER A 42 0.68 14.97 -9.91
N ILE A 43 0.69 15.56 -11.10
CA ILE A 43 0.99 14.87 -12.36
C ILE A 43 2.50 14.90 -12.63
N VAL A 44 3.07 13.74 -12.93
CA VAL A 44 4.47 13.59 -13.33
C VAL A 44 4.53 12.88 -14.67
N HIS A 45 5.20 13.49 -15.65
CA HIS A 45 5.50 12.83 -16.92
C HIS A 45 6.76 11.99 -16.76
N THR A 46 6.62 10.68 -16.93
CA THR A 46 7.73 9.72 -16.88
C THR A 46 8.25 9.44 -18.28
N SER A 47 9.54 9.11 -18.39
CA SER A 47 10.13 8.79 -19.70
C SER A 47 9.56 7.47 -20.24
N ASP A 48 9.25 7.47 -21.53
CA ASP A 48 8.74 6.34 -22.31
C ASP A 48 9.84 5.61 -23.12
N ARG A 49 11.11 5.88 -22.82
CA ARG A 49 12.25 5.31 -23.53
C ARG A 49 12.36 3.81 -23.25
N ARG A 50 12.66 3.05 -24.30
CA ARG A 50 12.91 1.59 -24.24
C ARG A 50 14.36 1.25 -23.89
N ILE A 51 15.25 2.23 -23.95
CA ILE A 51 16.66 2.10 -23.59
C ILE A 51 16.85 2.76 -22.21
N GLY A 52 16.93 1.91 -21.18
CA GLY A 52 17.10 2.33 -19.79
C GLY A 52 18.54 2.21 -19.28
N ARG A 53 18.81 2.84 -18.14
CA ARG A 53 20.11 2.77 -17.45
C ARG A 53 20.30 1.53 -16.58
N VAL A 54 19.21 0.90 -16.17
CA VAL A 54 19.19 -0.20 -15.18
C VAL A 54 18.27 -1.30 -15.69
N LEU A 55 18.76 -2.55 -15.64
CA LEU A 55 17.96 -3.75 -15.94
C LEU A 55 16.87 -3.91 -14.88
N GLY A 56 15.63 -4.14 -15.31
CA GLY A 56 14.48 -4.24 -14.41
C GLY A 56 13.87 -2.89 -14.02
N GLY A 57 14.42 -1.78 -14.53
CA GLY A 57 13.81 -0.45 -14.41
C GLY A 57 12.63 -0.25 -15.36
N LEU A 58 12.07 0.96 -15.38
CA LEU A 58 10.88 1.29 -16.18
C LEU A 58 11.02 0.92 -17.67
N ALA A 59 12.17 1.17 -18.29
CA ALA A 59 12.40 0.82 -19.69
C ALA A 59 12.29 -0.70 -19.96
N THR A 60 12.81 -1.53 -19.03
CA THR A 60 12.65 -2.99 -19.11
C THR A 60 11.18 -3.39 -19.03
N ASN A 61 10.42 -2.77 -18.12
CA ASN A 61 8.98 -3.01 -17.99
C ASN A 61 8.23 -2.58 -19.25
N LEU A 62 8.56 -1.42 -19.85
CA LEU A 62 7.96 -0.96 -21.11
C LEU A 62 8.24 -1.93 -22.26
N CYS A 63 9.47 -2.43 -22.40
CA CYS A 63 9.80 -3.45 -23.40
C CYS A 63 9.06 -4.77 -23.17
N ALA A 64 8.82 -5.16 -21.91
CA ALA A 64 8.01 -6.34 -21.60
C ALA A 64 6.53 -6.10 -21.96
N LEU A 65 5.99 -4.93 -21.65
CA LEU A 65 4.64 -4.53 -22.04
C LEU A 65 4.45 -4.51 -23.56
N ASP A 66 5.42 -3.98 -24.31
CA ASP A 66 5.39 -3.94 -25.78
C ASP A 66 5.38 -5.37 -26.37
N ARG A 67 6.04 -6.34 -25.71
CA ARG A 67 6.16 -7.74 -26.15
C ARG A 67 4.97 -8.61 -25.77
N ASP A 68 4.56 -8.52 -24.51
CA ASP A 68 3.65 -9.47 -23.87
C ASP A 68 2.23 -8.89 -23.70
N GLY A 69 2.07 -7.58 -23.94
CA GLY A 69 0.82 -6.85 -23.80
C GLY A 69 0.37 -6.66 -22.35
N LEU A 70 -0.76 -5.96 -22.16
CA LEU A 70 -1.34 -5.69 -20.84
C LEU A 70 -1.85 -6.96 -20.14
N GLY A 71 -2.16 -8.03 -20.89
CA GLY A 71 -2.64 -9.29 -20.33
C GLY A 71 -1.60 -10.00 -19.46
N ALA A 72 -0.31 -9.76 -19.69
CA ALA A 72 0.78 -10.31 -18.90
C ALA A 72 1.05 -9.52 -17.60
N VAL A 73 0.47 -8.32 -17.46
CA VAL A 73 0.61 -7.51 -16.25
C VAL A 73 -0.21 -8.12 -15.14
N SER A 74 0.44 -8.46 -14.04
CA SER A 74 -0.19 -9.00 -12.84
C SER A 74 -0.26 -7.93 -11.75
N VAL A 75 -1.43 -7.73 -11.17
CA VAL A 75 -1.69 -6.73 -10.12
C VAL A 75 -2.47 -7.34 -8.96
N ALA A 76 -2.42 -6.70 -7.79
CA ALA A 76 -3.15 -7.15 -6.61
C ALA A 76 -4.66 -7.16 -6.89
N HIS A 77 -5.35 -8.20 -6.40
CA HIS A 77 -6.79 -8.35 -6.57
C HIS A 77 -7.53 -7.20 -5.86
N PRO A 78 -8.37 -6.40 -6.55
CA PRO A 78 -9.00 -5.21 -5.96
C PRO A 78 -9.80 -5.48 -4.68
N ALA A 79 -10.51 -6.61 -4.60
CA ALA A 79 -11.25 -6.98 -3.39
C ALA A 79 -10.34 -7.23 -2.16
N ASP A 80 -9.15 -7.79 -2.37
CA ASP A 80 -8.18 -8.05 -1.30
C ASP A 80 -7.58 -6.72 -0.80
N GLN A 81 -7.30 -5.81 -1.74
CA GLN A 81 -6.83 -4.48 -1.42
C GLN A 81 -7.90 -3.66 -0.67
N LEU A 82 -9.17 -3.76 -1.09
CA LEU A 82 -10.30 -3.13 -0.40
C LEU A 82 -10.50 -3.68 1.01
N TRP A 83 -10.39 -5.00 1.19
CA TRP A 83 -10.43 -5.62 2.52
C TRP A 83 -9.35 -5.04 3.43
N GLN A 84 -8.11 -4.92 2.93
CA GLN A 84 -6.99 -4.38 3.70
C GLN A 84 -7.20 -2.90 4.03
N TYR A 85 -7.70 -2.09 3.08
CA TYR A 85 -8.03 -0.68 3.34
C TYR A 85 -9.14 -0.50 4.37
N ARG A 86 -10.15 -1.36 4.37
CA ARG A 86 -11.19 -1.37 5.41
C ARG A 86 -10.60 -1.69 6.78
N LEU A 87 -9.71 -2.67 6.88
CA LEU A 87 -9.02 -2.94 8.14
C LEU A 87 -8.10 -1.80 8.59
N HIS A 88 -7.39 -1.11 7.69
CA HIS A 88 -6.65 0.09 8.06
C HIS A 88 -7.58 1.18 8.62
N ALA A 89 -8.79 1.32 8.09
CA ALA A 89 -9.77 2.25 8.64
C ALA A 89 -10.23 1.86 10.06
N VAL A 90 -10.55 0.57 10.28
CA VAL A 90 -10.90 0.04 11.61
C VAL A 90 -9.75 0.22 12.60
N ALA A 91 -8.51 -0.04 12.18
CA ALA A 91 -7.31 0.14 13.01
C ALA A 91 -7.16 1.59 13.47
N ARG A 92 -7.33 2.54 12.55
CA ARG A 92 -7.21 3.97 12.85
C ARG A 92 -8.30 4.44 13.81
N ASP A 93 -9.53 3.94 13.63
CA ASP A 93 -10.66 4.22 14.51
C ASP A 93 -10.40 3.66 15.93
N ALA A 94 -9.99 2.39 16.04
CA ALA A 94 -9.65 1.75 17.31
C ALA A 94 -8.52 2.48 18.06
N PHE A 95 -7.49 2.95 17.34
CA PHE A 95 -6.43 3.77 17.94
C PHE A 95 -6.97 5.09 18.52
N GLY A 96 -7.88 5.76 17.80
CA GLY A 96 -8.44 7.03 18.22
C GLY A 96 -9.43 6.90 19.40
N SER A 97 -10.22 5.84 19.42
CA SER A 97 -11.21 5.58 20.48
C SER A 97 -10.63 4.88 21.70
N GLY A 98 -9.51 4.17 21.55
CA GLY A 98 -8.95 3.28 22.57
C GLY A 98 -9.69 1.93 22.70
N ASP A 99 -10.68 1.67 21.85
CA ASP A 99 -11.42 0.40 21.82
C ASP A 99 -10.80 -0.57 20.81
N PHE A 100 -10.00 -1.51 21.33
CA PHE A 100 -9.33 -2.53 20.52
C PHE A 100 -10.16 -3.80 20.34
N ALA A 101 -11.35 -3.92 20.94
CA ALA A 101 -12.13 -5.16 20.88
C ALA A 101 -12.57 -5.49 19.44
N ARG A 102 -13.06 -4.49 18.71
CA ARG A 102 -13.46 -4.63 17.30
C ARG A 102 -12.28 -5.06 16.43
N MET A 103 -11.10 -4.49 16.68
CA MET A 103 -9.90 -4.80 15.93
C MET A 103 -9.40 -6.21 16.25
N SER A 104 -9.33 -6.56 17.53
CA SER A 104 -8.96 -7.89 18.02
C SER A 104 -9.79 -8.98 17.34
N ALA A 105 -11.13 -8.81 17.32
CA ALA A 105 -12.03 -9.75 16.65
C ALA A 105 -11.79 -9.83 15.14
N ALA A 106 -11.45 -8.72 14.49
CA ALA A 106 -11.27 -8.66 13.03
C ALA A 106 -9.99 -9.34 12.54
N ILE A 107 -8.93 -9.34 13.33
CA ILE A 107 -7.61 -9.87 12.91
C ILE A 107 -7.08 -11.02 13.79
N GLY A 108 -7.80 -11.40 14.84
CA GLY A 108 -7.45 -12.52 15.72
C GLY A 108 -6.24 -12.26 16.63
N LEU A 109 -5.90 -10.99 16.87
CA LEU A 109 -4.86 -10.60 17.84
C LEU A 109 -5.49 -10.26 19.18
N ASP A 110 -4.78 -10.56 20.26
CA ASP A 110 -5.20 -10.21 21.62
C ASP A 110 -5.26 -8.68 21.83
N ALA A 111 -6.25 -8.21 22.61
CA ALA A 111 -6.46 -6.78 22.84
C ALA A 111 -5.30 -6.12 23.62
N ASP A 112 -4.67 -6.83 24.57
CA ASP A 112 -3.52 -6.32 25.30
C ASP A 112 -2.29 -6.20 24.40
N HIS A 113 -2.13 -7.14 23.46
CA HIS A 113 -1.10 -7.03 22.42
C HIS A 113 -1.31 -5.78 21.55
N LEU A 114 -2.53 -5.54 21.10
CA LEU A 114 -2.87 -4.33 20.31
C LEU A 114 -2.62 -3.05 21.11
N LEU A 115 -2.98 -3.02 22.40
CA LEU A 115 -2.70 -1.89 23.29
C LEU A 115 -1.19 -1.65 23.43
N GLY A 116 -0.40 -2.72 23.57
CA GLY A 116 1.06 -2.65 23.59
C GLY A 116 1.62 -2.00 22.32
N VAL A 117 1.21 -2.49 21.15
CA VAL A 117 1.64 -1.90 19.86
C VAL A 117 1.21 -0.45 19.74
N ALA A 118 -0.01 -0.11 20.16
CA ALA A 118 -0.53 1.26 20.11
C ALA A 118 0.32 2.24 20.92
N ARG A 119 0.82 1.85 22.10
CA ARG A 119 1.70 2.69 22.93
C ARG A 119 3.02 3.04 22.25
N ASP A 120 3.53 2.16 21.40
CA ASP A 120 4.77 2.36 20.64
C ASP A 120 4.54 3.11 19.31
N CYS A 121 3.28 3.41 18.96
CA CYS A 121 2.94 4.08 17.72
C CYS A 121 2.81 5.60 17.92
N PRO A 122 3.47 6.41 17.07
CA PRO A 122 3.36 7.86 17.16
C PRO A 122 1.97 8.39 16.76
N ASN A 123 1.19 7.61 16.01
CA ASN A 123 -0.18 7.93 15.60
C ASN A 123 -0.92 6.70 15.04
N ALA A 124 -2.19 6.93 14.70
CA ALA A 124 -3.12 5.93 14.17
C ALA A 124 -2.65 5.28 12.86
N GLU A 125 -1.95 6.01 11.98
CA GLU A 125 -1.45 5.47 10.72
C GLU A 125 -0.30 4.49 10.96
N ALA A 126 0.67 4.87 11.80
CA ALA A 126 1.76 3.98 12.19
C ALA A 126 1.22 2.69 12.85
N PHE A 127 0.18 2.83 13.68
CA PHE A 127 -0.51 1.68 14.27
C PHE A 127 -1.13 0.78 13.20
N ALA A 128 -1.95 1.34 12.31
CA ALA A 128 -2.60 0.59 11.23
C ALA A 128 -1.58 -0.17 10.38
N MET A 129 -0.48 0.46 9.99
CA MET A 129 0.58 -0.17 9.19
C MET A 129 1.32 -1.30 9.91
N ARG A 130 1.29 -1.33 11.25
CA ARG A 130 1.95 -2.38 12.06
C ARG A 130 1.04 -3.56 12.35
N VAL A 131 -0.26 -3.33 12.59
CA VAL A 131 -1.18 -4.39 13.03
C VAL A 131 -2.04 -4.99 11.94
N VAL A 132 -2.31 -4.27 10.84
CA VAL A 132 -3.15 -4.80 9.77
C VAL A 132 -2.38 -5.84 8.96
N PRO A 133 -2.86 -7.09 8.88
CA PRO A 133 -2.17 -8.14 8.17
C PRO A 133 -2.41 -8.04 6.65
N VAL A 134 -1.72 -8.90 5.92
CA VAL A 134 -2.15 -9.26 4.56
C VAL A 134 -3.46 -10.06 4.63
N PRO A 135 -4.27 -10.07 3.54
CA PRO A 135 -5.46 -10.89 3.44
C PRO A 135 -5.22 -12.35 3.85
N PRO A 136 -6.18 -13.03 4.50
CA PRO A 136 -6.08 -14.46 4.76
C PRO A 136 -5.84 -15.24 3.46
N GLY A 137 -4.78 -16.05 3.41
CA GLY A 137 -4.35 -16.74 2.19
C GLY A 137 -3.41 -15.93 1.28
N GLY A 138 -3.05 -14.70 1.68
CA GLY A 138 -2.14 -13.82 0.95
C GLY A 138 -2.84 -12.89 -0.04
N MET A 139 -2.12 -11.88 -0.51
CA MET A 139 -2.59 -10.97 -1.54
C MET A 139 -2.63 -11.72 -2.88
N ARG A 140 -3.84 -11.95 -3.43
CA ARG A 140 -3.96 -12.58 -4.74
C ARG A 140 -3.49 -11.61 -5.81
N HIS A 141 -2.84 -12.14 -6.84
CA HIS A 141 -2.50 -11.38 -8.04
C HIS A 141 -3.31 -11.91 -9.23
N ILE A 142 -3.87 -11.00 -10.02
CA ILE A 142 -4.68 -11.28 -11.21
C ILE A 142 -4.19 -10.44 -12.39
N PRO A 143 -4.47 -10.86 -13.64
CA PRO A 143 -4.18 -10.04 -14.81
C PRO A 143 -4.82 -8.65 -14.71
N PHE A 144 -4.14 -7.62 -15.21
CA PHE A 144 -4.57 -6.22 -15.14
C PHE A 144 -6.00 -6.02 -15.65
N VAL A 145 -6.32 -6.59 -16.82
CA VAL A 145 -7.66 -6.51 -17.43
C VAL A 145 -8.75 -7.12 -16.52
N ALA A 146 -8.44 -8.21 -15.82
CA ALA A 146 -9.36 -8.81 -14.86
C ALA A 146 -9.52 -7.93 -13.60
N ALA A 147 -8.45 -7.25 -13.18
CA ALA A 147 -8.51 -6.30 -12.08
C ALA A 147 -9.36 -5.08 -12.41
N GLU A 148 -9.30 -4.54 -13.63
CA GLU A 148 -10.18 -3.44 -14.05
C GLU A 148 -11.66 -3.82 -13.95
N ALA A 149 -12.03 -5.00 -14.44
CA ALA A 149 -13.41 -5.49 -14.33
C ALA A 149 -13.84 -5.71 -12.86
N ALA A 150 -12.98 -6.30 -12.03
CA ALA A 150 -13.24 -6.50 -10.61
C ALA A 150 -13.39 -5.16 -9.87
N LEU A 151 -12.56 -4.17 -10.18
CA LEU A 151 -12.64 -2.83 -9.60
C LEU A 151 -13.95 -2.14 -10.00
N ALA A 152 -14.34 -2.19 -11.27
CA ALA A 152 -15.58 -1.60 -11.76
C ALA A 152 -16.81 -2.15 -11.01
N LEU A 153 -16.87 -3.47 -10.79
CA LEU A 153 -17.93 -4.12 -10.01
C LEU A 153 -17.97 -3.63 -8.55
N LEU A 154 -16.81 -3.49 -7.91
CA LEU A 154 -16.73 -2.98 -6.53
C LEU A 154 -17.20 -1.53 -6.43
N THR A 155 -16.83 -0.68 -7.39
CA THR A 155 -17.20 0.73 -7.38
C THR A 155 -18.62 1.01 -7.84
N ALA A 156 -19.23 0.10 -8.62
CA ALA A 156 -20.63 0.21 -9.04
C ALA A 156 -21.63 -0.12 -7.92
N SER A 157 -21.19 -0.79 -6.84
CA SER A 157 -22.07 -1.17 -5.74
C SER A 157 -22.22 -0.03 -4.71
N PRO A 158 -23.44 0.37 -4.32
CA PRO A 158 -23.67 1.47 -3.38
C PRO A 158 -23.11 1.24 -1.96
N ALA A 159 -22.75 -0.01 -1.61
CA ALA A 159 -22.08 -0.34 -0.36
C ALA A 159 -20.58 0.05 -0.32
N ALA A 160 -20.03 0.59 -1.41
CA ALA A 160 -18.67 1.17 -1.44
C ALA A 160 -18.59 2.60 -0.86
N ALA A 161 -19.74 3.23 -0.59
CA ALA A 161 -19.83 4.59 -0.05
C ALA A 161 -20.05 4.65 1.48
N ALA A 162 -20.10 3.51 2.17
CA ALA A 162 -20.33 3.39 3.61
C ALA A 162 -19.08 2.94 4.37
#